data_AF-A0A2M6ZVE0-F1
#
_entry.id   AF-A0A2M6ZVE0-F1
#
_cell.length_a   1.000
_cell.length_b   1.000
_cell.length_c   1.000
_cell.angle_alpha   90.00
_cell.angle_beta   90.00
_cell.angle_gamma   90.00
#
_symmetry.space_group_name_H-M   'P 1'
#
loop_
_entity.id
_entity.type
_entity.pdbx_description
1 polymer ?
#
loop_
_entity_poly.entity_id
_entity_poly.type
_entity_poly.pdbx_seq_one_letter_code
_entity_poly.pdbx_strand_id
1 'polypeptide(L)'
;MWMIEIKEEPNPFLARVVIAGNWDGNVEVAKGLLEDVYERWPKGKRVNFLITCGGFINFERLGRLSHLDIGDVKNPIPQAVNVLAEEAKKRCQQLLSRDLREKLGEWTDYLTLGIDSFKDKISLTKTYISEPHVELVSLIDLRTNSYYWTGKSYPTPNQEKGLIRISDLKTHFLNLDIGKVMILGCHDLTIFNNRNWEKTGEWRKKIKTEFRNLARVENPTIVLQHPHTTDSILTWAAAWNELKRTLPTVKEYASAGRYYNPDNPSQERSKLVDVLARTKSSHTIDFIVHIK
;
A
#
# COMPACT_ATOMS: atom_id res chain seq x y z
N MET A 1 -22.49 1.18 4.42
CA MET A 1 -22.55 0.63 5.79
C MET A 1 -21.72 -0.64 5.81
N TRP A 2 -20.81 -0.82 6.76
CA TRP A 2 -19.94 -2.00 6.84
C TRP A 2 -20.10 -2.73 8.18
N MET A 3 -19.53 -3.93 8.25
CA MET A 3 -19.37 -4.70 9.48
C MET A 3 -17.88 -5.05 9.64
N ILE A 4 -17.35 -4.91 10.86
CA ILE A 4 -15.95 -5.24 11.17
C ILE A 4 -15.91 -6.54 11.96
N GLU A 5 -15.35 -7.57 11.33
CA GLU A 5 -14.93 -8.81 11.99
C GLU A 5 -13.48 -8.65 12.44
N ILE A 6 -13.16 -9.13 13.65
CA ILE A 6 -11.82 -9.02 14.21
C ILE A 6 -11.23 -10.41 14.37
N LYS A 7 -10.07 -10.62 13.78
CA LYS A 7 -9.27 -11.81 14.01
C LYS A 7 -7.95 -11.42 14.68
N GLU A 8 -7.86 -11.70 15.97
CA GLU A 8 -6.67 -11.44 16.79
C GLU A 8 -5.81 -12.70 16.91
N GLU A 9 -4.50 -12.54 16.70
CA GLU A 9 -3.50 -13.56 17.02
C GLU A 9 -2.71 -13.19 18.30
N PRO A 10 -2.12 -14.16 19.01
CA PRO A 10 -1.36 -13.88 20.23
C PRO A 10 -0.16 -12.95 19.98
N ASN A 11 0.06 -11.96 20.85
CA ASN A 11 1.19 -11.02 20.75
C ASN A 11 1.34 -10.39 19.35
N PRO A 12 0.31 -9.68 18.86
CA PRO A 12 0.32 -9.15 17.51
C PRO A 12 1.40 -8.08 17.33
N PHE A 13 2.16 -8.17 16.25
CA PHE A 13 3.19 -7.19 15.90
C PHE A 13 2.62 -5.98 15.16
N LEU A 14 1.58 -6.20 14.34
CA LEU A 14 0.89 -5.18 13.55
C LEU A 14 -0.60 -5.48 13.42
N ALA A 15 -1.37 -4.48 13.03
CA ALA A 15 -2.77 -4.58 12.66
C ALA A 15 -2.96 -4.29 11.17
N ARG A 16 -3.98 -4.90 10.56
CA ARG A 16 -4.31 -4.74 9.14
C ARG A 16 -5.78 -4.39 8.97
N VAL A 17 -6.07 -3.39 8.15
CA VAL A 17 -7.42 -3.15 7.63
C VAL A 17 -7.56 -3.89 6.31
N VAL A 18 -8.35 -4.96 6.29
CA VAL A 18 -8.61 -5.78 5.09
C VAL A 18 -10.04 -5.56 4.66
N ILE A 19 -10.23 -4.99 3.47
CA ILE A 19 -11.57 -4.67 2.97
C ILE A 19 -12.10 -5.84 2.15
N ALA A 20 -13.10 -6.54 2.67
CA ALA A 20 -13.82 -7.59 1.96
C ALA A 20 -14.95 -6.96 1.13
N GLY A 21 -14.58 -6.50 -0.07
CA GLY A 21 -15.50 -5.85 -1.00
C GLY A 21 -14.85 -4.74 -1.83
N ASN A 22 -15.68 -4.09 -2.65
CA ASN A 22 -15.24 -2.93 -3.40
C ASN A 22 -15.08 -1.71 -2.48
N TRP A 23 -14.11 -0.85 -2.78
CA TRP A 23 -13.79 0.34 -2.00
C TRP A 23 -13.47 1.50 -2.93
N ASP A 24 -14.05 2.66 -2.67
CA ASP A 24 -13.97 3.83 -3.55
C ASP A 24 -12.91 4.86 -3.14
N GLY A 25 -12.29 4.70 -1.97
CA GLY A 25 -11.26 5.59 -1.45
C GLY A 25 -11.77 6.97 -1.02
N ASN A 26 -13.05 7.14 -0.72
CA ASN A 26 -13.56 8.40 -0.20
C ASN A 26 -12.96 8.72 1.20
N VAL A 27 -12.41 9.92 1.36
CA VAL A 27 -11.70 10.34 2.59
C VAL A 27 -12.60 10.36 3.83
N GLU A 28 -13.83 10.87 3.72
CA GLU A 28 -14.74 10.94 4.87
C GLU A 28 -15.24 9.56 5.27
N VAL A 29 -15.49 8.70 4.29
CA VAL A 29 -15.87 7.29 4.52
C VAL A 29 -14.71 6.52 5.17
N ALA A 30 -13.49 6.72 4.67
CA ALA A 30 -12.28 6.11 5.23
C ALA A 30 -12.01 6.57 6.66
N LYS A 31 -12.31 7.84 6.98
CA LYS A 31 -12.20 8.38 8.33
C LYS A 31 -13.16 7.68 9.29
N GLY A 32 -14.43 7.60 8.93
CA GLY A 32 -15.43 6.88 9.73
C GLY A 32 -15.05 5.40 9.93
N LEU A 33 -14.46 4.77 8.92
CA LEU A 33 -13.95 3.40 9.06
C LEU A 33 -12.80 3.30 10.08
N LEU A 34 -11.85 4.23 10.07
CA LEU A 34 -10.76 4.23 11.07
C LEU A 34 -11.25 4.55 12.48
N GLU A 35 -12.27 5.39 12.62
CA GLU A 35 -12.98 5.62 13.89
C GLU A 35 -13.60 4.31 14.39
N ASP A 36 -14.31 3.57 13.53
CA ASP A 36 -14.88 2.26 13.89
C ASP A 36 -13.81 1.21 14.21
N VAL A 37 -12.66 1.23 13.52
CA VAL A 37 -11.52 0.36 13.82
C VAL A 37 -10.97 0.65 15.22
N TYR A 38 -10.85 1.93 15.60
CA TYR A 38 -10.45 2.32 16.95
C TYR A 38 -11.45 1.83 18.00
N GLU A 39 -12.75 2.06 17.81
CA GLU A 39 -13.78 1.63 18.78
C GLU A 39 -13.85 0.10 18.95
N ARG A 40 -13.51 -0.63 17.88
CA ARG A 40 -13.47 -2.09 17.86
C ARG A 40 -12.14 -2.66 18.35
N TRP A 41 -11.13 -1.83 18.61
CA TRP A 41 -9.78 -2.30 18.89
C TRP A 41 -9.73 -3.20 20.15
N PRO A 42 -9.08 -4.38 20.11
CA PRO A 42 -8.94 -5.24 21.28
C PRO A 42 -8.21 -4.54 22.44
N LYS A 43 -8.89 -4.40 23.58
CA LYS A 43 -8.36 -3.65 24.74
C LYS A 43 -7.00 -4.20 25.20
N GLY A 44 -6.05 -3.29 25.43
CA GLY A 44 -4.72 -3.62 25.93
C GLY A 44 -3.77 -4.22 24.88
N LYS A 45 -4.16 -4.26 23.60
CA LYS A 45 -3.34 -4.79 22.51
C LYS A 45 -2.73 -3.67 21.68
N ARG A 46 -1.59 -3.14 22.14
CA ARG A 46 -0.79 -2.21 21.34
C ARG A 46 0.03 -2.97 20.29
N VAL A 47 0.14 -2.42 19.09
CA VAL A 47 0.95 -2.95 17.98
C VAL A 47 1.90 -1.87 17.44
N ASN A 48 2.84 -2.24 16.56
CA ASN A 48 3.76 -1.26 15.97
C ASN A 48 3.14 -0.51 14.79
N PHE A 49 2.40 -1.21 13.93
CA PHE A 49 1.81 -0.64 12.71
C PHE A 49 0.32 -0.93 12.61
N LEU A 50 -0.45 0.04 12.11
CA LEU A 50 -1.72 -0.18 11.43
C LEU A 50 -1.50 0.02 9.94
N ILE A 51 -1.85 -0.97 9.11
CA ILE A 51 -1.64 -0.90 7.66
C ILE A 51 -2.94 -1.00 6.88
N THR A 52 -3.01 -0.29 5.75
CA THR A 52 -4.20 -0.22 4.87
C THR A 52 -3.86 -0.66 3.43
N CYS A 53 -4.87 -0.80 2.58
CA CYS A 53 -4.67 -1.16 1.18
C CYS A 53 -4.17 0.00 0.30
N GLY A 54 -3.66 -0.32 -0.88
CA GLY A 54 -3.44 0.68 -1.94
C GLY A 54 -4.77 1.36 -2.31
N GLY A 55 -4.77 2.68 -2.54
CA GLY A 55 -5.99 3.46 -2.79
C GLY A 55 -7.00 3.42 -1.65
N PHE A 56 -6.55 3.29 -0.38
CA PHE A 56 -7.42 3.39 0.78
C PHE A 56 -8.09 4.77 0.88
N ILE A 57 -7.36 5.82 0.49
CA ILE A 57 -7.95 7.12 0.19
C ILE A 57 -7.54 7.59 -1.20
N ASN A 58 -8.36 8.45 -1.78
CA ASN A 58 -8.11 9.10 -3.06
C ASN A 58 -8.03 10.61 -2.89
N PHE A 59 -7.25 11.26 -3.75
CA PHE A 59 -7.27 12.71 -3.89
C PHE A 59 -7.61 13.11 -5.33
N GLU A 60 -8.09 14.34 -5.48
CA GLU A 60 -8.52 14.89 -6.77
C GLU A 60 -7.42 14.81 -7.83
N ARG A 61 -7.86 14.86 -9.09
CA ARG A 61 -7.02 14.84 -10.29
C ARG A 61 -5.84 15.81 -10.16
N LEU A 62 -4.75 15.51 -10.87
CA LEU A 62 -3.50 16.27 -10.95
C LEU A 62 -3.66 17.69 -11.55
N GLY A 63 -4.80 18.37 -11.39
CA GLY A 63 -5.21 19.55 -12.16
C GLY A 63 -4.28 20.77 -12.07
N ARG A 64 -3.28 20.74 -11.17
CA ARG A 64 -2.22 21.76 -11.08
C ARG A 64 -0.95 21.42 -11.87
N LEU A 65 -0.80 20.19 -12.35
CA LEU A 65 0.40 19.71 -13.04
C LEU A 65 0.10 19.42 -14.51
N SER A 66 0.79 20.13 -15.38
CA SER A 66 0.84 19.83 -16.81
C SER A 66 1.82 18.67 -17.10
N HIS A 67 1.78 18.17 -18.33
CA HIS A 67 2.79 17.21 -18.81
C HIS A 67 4.22 17.77 -18.75
N LEU A 68 4.40 19.09 -18.89
CA LEU A 68 5.71 19.73 -18.78
C LEU A 68 6.22 19.74 -17.34
N ASP A 69 5.32 19.96 -16.37
CA ASP A 69 5.67 19.95 -14.94
C ASP A 69 6.06 18.54 -14.48
N ILE A 70 5.40 17.51 -15.02
CA ILE A 70 5.67 16.10 -14.70
C ILE A 70 6.96 15.62 -15.39
N GLY A 71 7.15 15.98 -16.66
CA GLY A 71 8.20 15.43 -17.51
C GLY A 71 7.92 13.97 -17.90
N ASP A 72 8.98 13.15 -17.95
CA ASP A 72 8.87 11.71 -18.21
C ASP A 72 8.24 11.01 -16.99
N VAL A 73 7.04 10.42 -17.14
CA VAL A 73 6.38 9.69 -16.05
C VAL A 73 7.22 8.53 -15.48
N LYS A 74 8.15 7.98 -16.26
CA LYS A 74 9.09 6.95 -15.80
C LYS A 74 10.20 7.53 -14.92
N ASN A 75 10.55 8.79 -15.11
CA ASN A 75 11.56 9.51 -14.34
C ASN A 75 11.09 10.96 -14.14
N PRO A 76 10.04 11.17 -13.33
CA PRO A 76 9.38 12.47 -13.27
C PRO A 76 10.28 13.50 -12.62
N ILE A 77 10.00 14.77 -12.91
CA ILE A 77 10.66 15.89 -12.25
C ILE A 77 10.37 15.80 -10.73
N PRO A 78 11.38 15.84 -9.85
CA PRO A 78 11.19 15.66 -8.40
C PRO A 78 10.16 16.63 -7.80
N GLN A 79 10.10 17.86 -8.29
CA GLN A 79 9.14 18.88 -7.87
C GLN A 79 7.69 18.44 -8.12
N ALA A 80 7.39 17.75 -9.23
CA ALA A 80 6.06 17.22 -9.48
C ALA A 80 5.67 16.16 -8.45
N VAL A 81 6.59 15.25 -8.11
CA VAL A 81 6.37 14.23 -7.08
C VAL A 81 6.12 14.89 -5.71
N ASN A 82 6.86 15.94 -5.36
CA ASN A 82 6.69 16.68 -4.11
C ASN A 82 5.32 17.37 -4.04
N VAL A 83 4.88 18.01 -5.13
CA VAL A 83 3.53 18.62 -5.20
C VAL A 83 2.46 17.57 -4.94
N LEU A 84 2.61 16.37 -5.52
CA LEU A 84 1.66 15.28 -5.33
C LEU A 84 1.67 14.72 -3.91
N ALA A 85 2.85 14.57 -3.31
CA ALA A 85 2.98 14.18 -1.91
C ALA A 85 2.32 15.20 -0.97
N GLU A 86 2.44 16.51 -1.24
CA GLU A 86 1.79 17.54 -0.43
C GLU A 86 0.26 17.57 -0.62
N GLU A 87 -0.26 17.31 -1.83
CA GLU A 87 -1.72 17.15 -2.02
C GLU A 87 -2.25 15.89 -1.31
N ALA A 88 -1.52 14.77 -1.39
CA ALA A 88 -1.86 13.56 -0.65
C ALA A 88 -1.82 13.80 0.87
N LYS A 89 -0.83 14.54 1.37
CA LYS A 89 -0.70 14.92 2.79
C LYS A 89 -1.91 15.68 3.30
N LYS A 90 -2.46 16.62 2.52
CA LYS A 90 -3.70 17.34 2.89
C LYS A 90 -4.86 16.36 3.10
N ARG A 91 -4.98 15.33 2.25
CA ARG A 91 -6.01 14.29 2.44
C ARG A 91 -5.74 13.41 3.65
N CYS A 92 -4.49 13.06 3.92
CA CYS A 92 -4.13 12.37 5.17
C CYS A 92 -4.48 13.21 6.40
N GLN A 93 -4.26 14.53 6.37
CA GLN A 93 -4.61 15.45 7.47
C GLN A 93 -6.13 15.63 7.61
N GLN A 94 -6.88 15.59 6.51
CA GLN A 94 -8.34 15.58 6.52
C GLN A 94 -8.89 14.29 7.16
N LEU A 95 -8.31 13.14 6.79
CA LEU A 95 -8.62 11.82 7.35
C LEU A 95 -8.29 11.78 8.86
N LEU A 96 -7.04 12.08 9.21
CA LEU A 96 -6.50 12.00 10.57
C LEU A 96 -6.67 13.33 11.28
N SER A 97 -7.89 13.58 11.75
CA SER A 97 -8.14 14.63 12.72
C SER A 97 -7.21 14.46 13.93
N ARG A 98 -6.96 15.55 14.66
CA ARG A 98 -6.15 15.51 15.89
C ARG A 98 -6.66 14.43 16.85
N ASP A 99 -7.97 14.37 17.05
CA ASP A 99 -8.65 13.39 17.90
C ASP A 99 -8.43 11.95 17.43
N LEU A 100 -8.70 11.66 16.14
CA LEU A 100 -8.52 10.30 15.61
C LEU A 100 -7.05 9.85 15.66
N ARG A 101 -6.11 10.76 15.40
CA ARG A 101 -4.69 10.47 15.49
C ARG A 101 -4.27 10.16 16.93
N GLU A 102 -4.73 10.93 17.91
CA GLU A 102 -4.46 10.69 19.33
C GLU A 102 -5.03 9.34 19.77
N LYS A 103 -6.29 9.05 19.41
CA LYS A 103 -6.97 7.75 19.63
C LYS A 103 -6.19 6.57 19.03
N LEU A 104 -5.84 6.62 17.75
CA LEU A 104 -5.04 5.56 17.12
C LEU A 104 -3.65 5.44 17.75
N GLY A 105 -3.06 6.55 18.18
CA GLY A 105 -1.78 6.61 18.88
C GLY A 105 -1.75 5.88 20.22
N GLU A 106 -2.90 5.61 20.83
CA GLU A 106 -3.02 4.76 22.03
C GLU A 106 -2.72 3.29 21.74
N TRP A 107 -2.93 2.84 20.50
CA TRP A 107 -2.86 1.43 20.13
C TRP A 107 -1.84 1.10 19.05
N THR A 108 -1.32 2.09 18.33
CA THR A 108 -0.25 1.87 17.35
C THR A 108 0.71 3.05 17.28
N ASP A 109 2.00 2.77 17.01
CA ASP A 109 3.03 3.81 16.83
C ASP A 109 2.99 4.41 15.42
N TYR A 110 2.71 3.56 14.43
CA TYR A 110 2.75 3.92 13.02
C TYR A 110 1.44 3.58 12.32
N LEU A 111 1.06 4.43 11.37
CA LEU A 111 -0.02 4.16 10.41
C LEU A 111 0.53 4.24 9.00
N THR A 112 0.16 3.30 8.14
CA THR A 112 0.46 3.37 6.71
C THR A 112 -0.80 3.46 5.86
N LEU A 113 -0.83 4.46 4.98
CA LEU A 113 -1.97 4.79 4.13
C LEU A 113 -1.60 4.65 2.67
N GLY A 114 -2.30 3.76 1.94
CA GLY A 114 -2.24 3.75 0.48
C GLY A 114 -3.13 4.84 -0.11
N ILE A 115 -2.58 5.68 -0.98
CA ILE A 115 -3.21 6.90 -1.48
C ILE A 115 -3.06 6.97 -3.00
N ASP A 116 -4.18 7.02 -3.72
CA ASP A 116 -4.15 7.15 -5.18
C ASP A 116 -4.63 8.54 -5.61
N SER A 117 -4.08 9.05 -6.72
CA SER A 117 -4.75 10.13 -7.45
C SER A 117 -5.94 9.57 -8.23
N PHE A 118 -7.07 10.30 -8.23
CA PHE A 118 -8.25 9.93 -8.99
C PHE A 118 -7.94 9.76 -10.49
N LYS A 119 -8.55 8.75 -11.11
CA LYS A 119 -8.50 8.47 -12.56
C LYS A 119 -9.91 8.62 -13.11
N ASP A 120 -10.11 9.41 -14.15
CA ASP A 120 -11.42 9.53 -14.78
C ASP A 120 -11.79 8.19 -15.46
N LYS A 121 -12.90 7.55 -15.06
CA LYS A 121 -13.48 6.42 -15.80
C LYS A 121 -14.22 6.96 -17.03
N ILE A 122 -13.52 7.61 -17.97
CA ILE A 122 -14.15 8.01 -19.22
C ILE A 122 -14.10 6.81 -20.19
N SER A 123 -15.29 6.31 -20.50
CA SER A 123 -15.64 5.26 -21.47
C SER A 123 -15.79 3.83 -20.92
N LEU A 124 -16.99 3.29 -21.15
CA LEU A 124 -17.46 1.92 -20.94
C LEU A 124 -16.76 0.89 -21.86
N THR A 125 -15.53 1.17 -22.29
CA THR A 125 -14.72 0.32 -23.15
C THR A 125 -13.26 0.42 -22.72
N LYS A 126 -12.81 -0.55 -21.90
CA LYS A 126 -11.39 -0.84 -21.58
C LYS A 126 -10.52 0.38 -21.21
N THR A 127 -10.51 0.70 -19.91
CA THR A 127 -9.36 1.17 -19.11
C THR A 127 -8.18 1.79 -19.88
N TYR A 128 -8.26 3.08 -20.26
CA TYR A 128 -7.08 3.83 -20.68
C TYR A 128 -6.26 4.22 -19.46
N ILE A 129 -5.38 3.32 -19.01
CA ILE A 129 -4.44 3.51 -17.88
C ILE A 129 -3.29 4.50 -18.25
N SER A 130 -3.41 5.19 -19.39
CA SER A 130 -2.45 6.18 -19.89
C SER A 130 -2.61 7.58 -19.28
N GLU A 131 -3.72 7.87 -18.61
CA GLU A 131 -3.84 9.15 -17.90
C GLU A 131 -2.78 9.24 -16.79
N PRO A 132 -2.09 10.40 -16.68
CA PRO A 132 -1.16 10.63 -15.60
C PRO A 132 -1.81 10.38 -14.23
N HIS A 133 -1.18 9.55 -13.42
CA HIS A 133 -1.64 9.21 -12.07
C HIS A 133 -0.47 8.81 -11.19
N VAL A 134 -0.66 8.89 -9.87
CA VAL A 134 0.30 8.42 -8.88
C VAL A 134 -0.39 7.47 -7.89
N GLU A 135 0.37 6.49 -7.40
CA GLU A 135 -0.03 5.56 -6.35
C GLU A 135 1.01 5.71 -5.23
N LEU A 136 0.66 6.41 -4.16
CA LEU A 136 1.52 6.76 -3.04
C LEU A 136 1.25 5.87 -1.83
N VAL A 137 2.25 5.78 -0.95
CA VAL A 137 2.09 5.26 0.40
C VAL A 137 2.69 6.26 1.37
N SER A 138 1.92 6.66 2.37
CA SER A 138 2.42 7.45 3.49
C SER A 138 2.64 6.55 4.70
N LEU A 139 3.81 6.65 5.33
CA LEU A 139 4.00 6.20 6.70
C LEU A 139 3.92 7.42 7.62
N ILE A 140 3.08 7.31 8.65
CA ILE A 140 2.79 8.37 9.59
C ILE A 140 3.23 7.88 10.97
N ASP A 141 4.20 8.56 11.56
CA ASP A 141 4.56 8.35 12.96
C ASP A 141 3.55 9.13 13.83
N LEU A 142 2.68 8.40 14.54
CA LEU A 142 1.58 8.99 15.29
C LEU A 142 2.05 9.70 16.56
N ARG A 143 3.26 9.40 17.04
CA ARG A 143 3.88 10.02 18.23
C ARG A 143 4.41 11.41 17.92
N THR A 144 5.00 11.57 16.73
CA THR A 144 5.65 12.82 16.30
C THR A 144 4.86 13.60 15.27
N ASN A 145 3.81 13.01 14.69
CA ASN A 145 3.07 13.54 13.55
C ASN A 145 3.94 13.74 12.29
N SER A 146 4.98 12.92 12.13
CA SER A 146 5.88 12.97 10.99
C SER A 146 5.34 12.13 9.83
N TYR A 147 5.47 12.64 8.61
CA TYR A 147 5.01 11.98 7.39
C TYR A 147 6.21 11.60 6.53
N TYR A 148 6.26 10.33 6.14
CA TYR A 148 7.23 9.79 5.21
C TYR A 148 6.51 9.27 3.97
N TRP A 149 7.10 9.49 2.80
CA TRP A 149 6.43 9.24 1.53
C TRP A 149 7.23 8.29 0.67
N THR A 150 6.53 7.33 0.09
CA THR A 150 6.98 6.55 -1.04
C THR A 150 5.78 6.25 -1.93
N GLY A 151 5.91 5.33 -2.86
CA GLY A 151 4.84 4.96 -3.76
C GLY A 151 5.35 4.05 -4.85
N LYS A 152 4.47 3.75 -5.79
CA LYS A 152 4.72 2.76 -6.81
C LYS A 152 5.91 3.14 -7.68
N SER A 153 6.94 2.31 -7.61
CA SER A 153 8.16 2.43 -8.40
C SER A 153 8.19 1.45 -9.57
N TYR A 154 7.31 0.44 -9.58
CA TYR A 154 7.25 -0.57 -10.62
C TYR A 154 5.85 -0.67 -11.26
N PRO A 155 5.64 -0.05 -12.44
CA PRO A 155 4.36 -0.13 -13.13
C PRO A 155 4.10 -1.52 -13.73
N THR A 156 2.82 -1.83 -13.90
CA THR A 156 2.38 -2.85 -14.85
C THR A 156 2.62 -2.36 -16.30
N PRO A 157 2.65 -3.25 -17.31
CA PRO A 157 2.79 -2.83 -18.71
C PRO A 157 1.79 -1.75 -19.14
N ASN A 158 0.54 -1.85 -18.67
CA ASN A 158 -0.51 -0.90 -19.02
C ASN A 158 -0.35 0.46 -18.30
N GLN A 159 0.42 0.51 -17.22
CA GLN A 159 0.69 1.72 -16.44
C GLN A 159 1.92 2.49 -16.89
N GLU A 160 2.78 1.92 -17.74
CA GLU A 160 4.06 2.54 -18.10
C GLU A 160 3.95 3.93 -18.70
N LYS A 161 2.80 4.28 -19.30
CA LYS A 161 2.55 5.58 -19.94
C LYS A 161 1.87 6.60 -19.03
N GLY A 162 1.23 6.16 -17.94
CA GLY A 162 0.43 7.03 -17.07
C GLY A 162 0.92 7.11 -15.64
N LEU A 163 1.62 6.09 -15.13
CA LEU A 163 2.09 6.12 -13.75
C LEU A 163 3.28 7.08 -13.61
N ILE A 164 3.05 8.18 -12.89
CA ILE A 164 4.09 9.05 -12.35
C ILE A 164 4.84 8.24 -11.28
N ARG A 165 5.99 7.72 -11.66
CA ARG A 165 6.76 6.76 -10.87
C ARG A 165 7.48 7.44 -9.72
N ILE A 166 7.51 6.78 -8.57
CA ILE A 166 8.51 7.12 -7.54
C ILE A 166 9.86 6.58 -7.99
N SER A 167 10.65 7.46 -8.62
CA SER A 167 11.94 7.12 -9.23
C SER A 167 13.07 7.02 -8.20
N ASP A 168 13.00 7.76 -7.09
CA ASP A 168 13.90 7.58 -5.95
C ASP A 168 13.50 6.35 -5.13
N LEU A 169 14.15 5.23 -5.44
CA LEU A 169 13.90 3.94 -4.80
C LEU A 169 14.29 3.93 -3.31
N LYS A 170 15.16 4.83 -2.85
CA LYS A 170 15.56 4.89 -1.44
C LYS A 170 14.40 5.25 -0.52
N THR A 171 13.40 5.97 -1.03
CA THR A 171 12.18 6.32 -0.29
C THR A 171 11.41 5.11 0.23
N HIS A 172 11.60 3.92 -0.35
CA HIS A 172 10.95 2.69 0.11
C HIS A 172 11.55 2.18 1.43
N PHE A 173 12.70 2.70 1.88
CA PHE A 173 13.46 2.18 3.01
C PHE A 173 13.56 3.22 4.13
N LEU A 174 13.01 2.89 5.30
CA LEU A 174 12.99 3.77 6.47
C LEU A 174 13.69 3.13 7.65
N ASN A 175 14.51 3.92 8.35
CA ASN A 175 15.08 3.54 9.64
C ASN A 175 14.12 4.00 10.74
N LEU A 176 13.44 3.06 11.39
CA LEU A 176 12.60 3.32 12.55
C LEU A 176 13.29 2.76 13.81
N ASP A 177 12.81 3.14 14.98
CA ASP A 177 13.28 2.63 16.28
C ASP A 177 13.12 1.10 16.41
N ILE A 178 12.12 0.54 15.75
CA ILE A 178 11.83 -0.90 15.70
C ILE A 178 12.56 -1.64 14.57
N GLY A 179 13.40 -0.95 13.80
CA GLY A 179 14.26 -1.53 12.78
C GLY A 179 14.07 -0.95 11.38
N LYS A 180 14.65 -1.65 10.40
CA LYS A 180 14.66 -1.21 9.01
C LYS A 180 13.41 -1.69 8.30
N VAL A 181 12.56 -0.76 7.86
CA VAL A 181 11.30 -1.03 7.18
C VAL A 181 11.44 -0.83 5.69
N MET A 182 10.94 -1.78 4.91
CA MET A 182 10.70 -1.62 3.48
C MET A 182 9.20 -1.50 3.20
N ILE A 183 8.77 -0.41 2.59
CA ILE A 183 7.38 -0.17 2.19
C ILE A 183 7.26 -0.41 0.69
N LEU A 184 6.27 -1.21 0.30
CA LEU A 184 6.01 -1.56 -1.09
C LEU A 184 4.61 -1.08 -1.48
N GLY A 185 4.52 -0.27 -2.53
CA GLY A 185 3.26 -0.01 -3.23
C GLY A 185 2.77 -1.28 -3.94
N CYS A 186 1.57 -1.19 -4.51
CA CYS A 186 0.79 -2.35 -4.95
C CYS A 186 1.58 -3.40 -5.75
N HIS A 187 2.18 -3.02 -6.88
CA HIS A 187 2.93 -3.96 -7.73
C HIS A 187 4.44 -3.98 -7.46
N ASP A 188 4.95 -3.21 -6.50
CA ASP A 188 6.39 -3.17 -6.24
C ASP A 188 6.91 -4.52 -5.77
N LEU A 189 6.10 -5.30 -5.04
CA LEU A 189 6.47 -6.67 -4.68
C LEU A 189 6.80 -7.54 -5.92
N THR A 190 6.18 -7.29 -7.08
CA THR A 190 6.46 -8.04 -8.31
C THR A 190 7.88 -7.82 -8.85
N ILE A 191 8.61 -6.83 -8.33
CA ILE A 191 10.06 -6.71 -8.53
C ILE A 191 10.76 -8.00 -8.16
N PHE A 192 10.31 -8.69 -7.12
CA PHE A 192 10.85 -9.97 -6.66
C PHE A 192 10.27 -11.17 -7.41
N ASN A 193 9.36 -11.02 -8.37
CA ASN A 193 8.87 -12.18 -9.12
C ASN A 193 9.83 -12.58 -10.25
N ASN A 194 10.35 -13.82 -10.24
CA ASN A 194 11.23 -14.32 -11.31
C ASN A 194 10.47 -14.91 -12.51
N ARG A 195 9.19 -15.28 -12.35
CA ARG A 195 8.43 -16.00 -13.40
C ARG A 195 8.27 -15.23 -14.71
N ASN A 196 8.30 -13.89 -14.62
CA ASN A 196 8.13 -13.01 -15.78
C ASN A 196 9.44 -12.40 -16.27
N TRP A 197 10.61 -12.85 -15.77
CA TRP A 197 11.90 -12.22 -16.07
C TRP A 197 12.16 -12.14 -17.58
N GLU A 198 12.07 -13.25 -18.31
CA GLU A 198 12.33 -13.29 -19.75
C GLU A 198 11.41 -12.36 -20.56
N LYS A 199 10.16 -12.23 -20.13
CA LYS A 199 9.14 -11.40 -20.79
C LYS A 199 9.16 -9.93 -20.35
N THR A 200 10.02 -9.57 -19.40
CA THR A 200 10.13 -8.20 -18.90
C THR A 200 11.09 -7.41 -19.81
N GLY A 201 10.64 -6.27 -20.32
CA GLY A 201 11.48 -5.38 -21.12
C GLY A 201 12.66 -4.81 -20.33
N GLU A 202 13.70 -4.37 -21.04
CA GLU A 202 14.99 -3.96 -20.45
C GLU A 202 14.86 -2.89 -19.37
N TRP A 203 14.07 -1.85 -19.62
CA TRP A 203 13.84 -0.78 -18.65
C TRP A 203 13.29 -1.30 -17.31
N ARG A 204 12.29 -2.19 -17.34
CA ARG A 204 11.73 -2.81 -16.14
C ARG A 204 12.71 -3.80 -15.51
N LYS A 205 13.51 -4.54 -16.29
CA LYS A 205 14.59 -5.39 -15.76
C LYS A 205 15.61 -4.57 -14.97
N LYS A 206 16.01 -3.40 -15.49
CA LYS A 206 16.91 -2.47 -14.79
C LYS A 206 16.36 -2.06 -13.43
N ILE A 207 15.09 -1.64 -13.37
CA ILE A 207 14.43 -1.30 -12.09
C ILE A 207 14.43 -2.50 -11.13
N LYS A 208 14.12 -3.71 -11.63
CA LYS A 208 14.14 -4.92 -10.78
C LYS A 208 15.53 -5.16 -10.17
N THR A 209 16.57 -5.05 -11.00
CA THR A 209 17.96 -5.25 -10.56
C THR A 209 18.38 -4.18 -9.54
N GLU A 210 18.15 -2.90 -9.85
CA GLU A 210 18.48 -1.77 -8.98
C GLU A 210 17.79 -1.89 -7.63
N PHE A 211 16.47 -2.11 -7.62
CA PHE A 211 15.71 -2.22 -6.39
C PHE A 211 16.13 -3.44 -5.55
N ARG A 212 16.36 -4.61 -6.18
CA ARG A 212 16.83 -5.80 -5.46
C ARG A 212 18.23 -5.59 -4.87
N ASN A 213 19.12 -4.92 -5.59
CA ASN A 213 20.45 -4.59 -5.07
C ASN A 213 20.35 -3.62 -3.90
N LEU A 214 19.54 -2.57 -4.03
CA LEU A 214 19.29 -1.62 -2.95
C LEU A 214 18.70 -2.33 -1.73
N ALA A 215 17.70 -3.20 -1.91
CA ALA A 215 17.09 -3.95 -0.82
C ALA A 215 18.10 -4.84 -0.07
N ARG A 216 19.10 -5.42 -0.75
CA ARG A 216 20.19 -6.17 -0.09
C ARG A 216 21.11 -5.27 0.73
N VAL A 217 21.39 -4.07 0.23
CA VAL A 217 22.24 -3.08 0.94
C VAL A 217 21.51 -2.51 2.14
N GLU A 218 20.26 -2.07 1.95
CA GLU A 218 19.41 -1.51 3.01
C GLU A 218 19.03 -2.56 4.04
N ASN A 219 18.99 -3.84 3.65
CA ASN A 219 18.87 -5.00 4.53
C ASN A 219 17.66 -4.92 5.50
N PRO A 220 16.43 -4.77 5.00
CA PRO A 220 15.25 -4.55 5.83
C PRO A 220 14.90 -5.77 6.70
N THR A 221 14.40 -5.51 7.91
CA THR A 221 13.88 -6.53 8.82
C THR A 221 12.35 -6.64 8.78
N ILE A 222 11.68 -5.60 8.28
CA ILE A 222 10.21 -5.49 8.22
C ILE A 222 9.79 -5.12 6.79
N VAL A 223 8.75 -5.76 6.24
CA VAL A 223 8.21 -5.43 4.91
C VAL A 223 6.69 -5.23 4.93
N LEU A 224 6.23 -4.06 4.50
CA LEU A 224 4.81 -3.70 4.45
C LEU A 224 4.36 -3.51 3.00
N GLN A 225 3.41 -4.32 2.53
CA GLN A 225 2.88 -4.23 1.17
C GLN A 225 1.46 -3.64 1.16
N HIS A 226 1.20 -2.74 0.21
CA HIS A 226 -0.08 -2.05 0.03
C HIS A 226 -0.72 -2.43 -1.32
N PRO A 227 -1.11 -3.69 -1.54
CA PRO A 227 -1.85 -4.07 -2.74
C PRO A 227 -3.23 -3.39 -2.77
N HIS A 228 -3.70 -3.01 -3.97
CA HIS A 228 -5.10 -2.62 -4.15
C HIS A 228 -6.03 -3.81 -3.92
N THR A 229 -5.68 -4.99 -4.45
CA THR A 229 -6.50 -6.20 -4.34
C THR A 229 -5.63 -7.41 -4.03
N THR A 230 -6.12 -8.27 -3.16
CA THR A 230 -5.59 -9.61 -2.91
C THR A 230 -6.74 -10.55 -2.62
N ASP A 231 -7.21 -11.26 -3.64
CA ASP A 231 -8.36 -12.19 -3.59
C ASP A 231 -7.95 -13.67 -3.76
N SER A 232 -6.65 -13.93 -3.93
CA SER A 232 -6.11 -15.28 -4.10
C SER A 232 -4.77 -15.46 -3.40
N ILE A 233 -4.57 -16.65 -2.82
CA ILE A 233 -3.30 -17.05 -2.23
C ILE A 233 -2.16 -17.08 -3.26
N LEU A 234 -2.47 -17.16 -4.55
CA LEU A 234 -1.49 -17.28 -5.62
C LEU A 234 -0.99 -15.93 -6.15
N THR A 235 -1.74 -14.84 -5.92
CA THR A 235 -1.47 -13.52 -6.52
C THR A 235 -0.06 -13.03 -6.20
N TRP A 236 0.37 -13.17 -4.94
CA TRP A 236 1.66 -12.66 -4.46
C TRP A 236 2.66 -13.75 -4.05
N ALA A 237 2.25 -15.04 -4.05
CA ALA A 237 3.05 -16.13 -3.51
C ALA A 237 4.46 -16.22 -4.10
N ALA A 238 4.57 -16.17 -5.43
CA ALA A 238 5.87 -16.27 -6.10
C ALA A 238 6.81 -15.11 -5.73
N ALA A 239 6.25 -13.91 -5.59
CA ALA A 239 7.01 -12.71 -5.28
C ALA A 239 7.45 -12.68 -3.80
N TRP A 240 6.55 -13.03 -2.87
CA TRP A 240 6.88 -13.17 -1.45
C TRP A 240 7.93 -14.25 -1.20
N ASN A 241 7.82 -15.42 -1.84
CA ASN A 241 8.79 -16.50 -1.68
C ASN A 241 10.19 -16.07 -2.12
N GLU A 242 10.28 -15.38 -3.26
CA GLU A 242 11.57 -14.91 -3.77
C GLU A 242 12.12 -13.73 -2.96
N LEU A 243 11.27 -12.84 -2.45
CA LEU A 243 11.69 -11.78 -1.54
C LEU A 243 12.33 -12.37 -0.29
N LYS A 244 11.67 -13.33 0.37
CA LYS A 244 12.20 -14.00 1.57
C LYS A 244 13.51 -14.73 1.31
N ARG A 245 13.63 -15.37 0.14
CA ARG A 245 14.87 -16.02 -0.27
C ARG A 245 16.00 -15.01 -0.51
N THR A 246 15.67 -13.83 -1.05
CA THR A 246 16.64 -12.78 -1.39
C THR A 246 17.07 -11.97 -0.17
N LEU A 247 16.16 -11.78 0.78
CA LEU A 247 16.32 -10.94 1.97
C LEU A 247 16.02 -11.79 3.22
N PRO A 248 16.95 -12.68 3.62
CA PRO A 248 16.73 -13.57 4.77
C PRO A 248 16.66 -12.83 6.12
N THR A 249 16.99 -11.54 6.13
CA THR A 249 16.89 -10.65 7.29
C THR A 249 15.49 -10.17 7.60
N VAL A 250 14.55 -10.31 6.64
CA VAL A 250 13.14 -9.99 6.84
C VAL A 250 12.53 -10.98 7.82
N LYS A 251 12.16 -10.49 9.00
CA LYS A 251 11.50 -11.26 10.07
C LYS A 251 9.99 -11.12 9.99
N GLU A 252 9.55 -9.89 9.75
CA GLU A 252 8.14 -9.51 9.76
C GLU A 252 7.73 -9.02 8.38
N TYR A 253 6.63 -9.55 7.85
CA TYR A 253 5.97 -8.95 6.69
C TYR A 253 4.47 -9.08 6.77
N ALA A 254 3.79 -8.14 6.13
CA ALA A 254 2.34 -8.14 5.99
C ALA A 254 1.89 -7.40 4.74
N SER A 255 0.75 -7.83 4.21
CA SER A 255 0.00 -7.11 3.17
C SER A 255 -1.39 -6.78 3.70
N ALA A 256 -1.86 -5.56 3.47
CA ALA A 256 -3.27 -5.20 3.61
C ALA A 256 -3.81 -4.85 2.23
N GLY A 257 -4.89 -5.52 1.82
CA GLY A 257 -5.46 -5.36 0.49
C GLY A 257 -6.97 -5.54 0.53
N ARG A 258 -7.63 -5.19 -0.58
CA ARG A 258 -9.05 -5.52 -0.75
C ARG A 258 -9.18 -6.98 -1.15
N TYR A 259 -9.93 -7.74 -0.38
CA TYR A 259 -10.36 -9.09 -0.76
C TYR A 259 -11.56 -8.95 -1.71
N TYR A 260 -11.24 -8.72 -2.98
CA TYR A 260 -12.22 -8.42 -4.02
C TYR A 260 -11.68 -8.79 -5.40
N ASN A 261 -12.49 -9.52 -6.17
CA ASN A 261 -12.21 -9.84 -7.56
C ASN A 261 -12.97 -8.86 -8.47
N PRO A 262 -12.31 -7.86 -9.07
CA PRO A 262 -12.99 -6.88 -9.90
C PRO A 262 -13.55 -7.46 -11.20
N ASP A 263 -12.96 -8.55 -11.71
CA ASP A 263 -13.36 -9.18 -12.97
C ASP A 263 -14.57 -10.09 -12.78
N ASN A 264 -14.70 -10.72 -11.60
CA ASN A 264 -15.87 -11.51 -11.24
C ASN A 264 -16.19 -11.38 -9.74
N PRO A 265 -16.92 -10.32 -9.33
CA PRO A 265 -17.18 -10.00 -7.92
C PRO A 265 -17.89 -11.10 -7.12
N SER A 266 -18.66 -11.96 -7.79
CA SER A 266 -19.38 -13.06 -7.15
C SER A 266 -18.55 -14.33 -7.01
N GLN A 267 -17.36 -14.39 -7.62
CA GLN A 267 -16.52 -15.58 -7.63
C GLN A 267 -15.31 -15.43 -6.71
N GLU A 268 -15.34 -16.16 -5.61
CA GLU A 268 -14.20 -16.38 -4.74
C GLU A 268 -13.12 -17.20 -5.45
N ARG A 269 -11.88 -16.69 -5.49
CA ARG A 269 -10.71 -17.40 -6.07
C ARG A 269 -9.93 -18.21 -5.03
N SER A 270 -9.93 -17.78 -3.78
CA SER A 270 -9.36 -18.50 -2.63
C SER A 270 -10.01 -17.95 -1.37
N LYS A 271 -10.28 -18.79 -0.37
CA LYS A 271 -10.96 -18.34 0.85
C LYS A 271 -10.23 -17.18 1.52
N LEU A 272 -10.98 -16.21 2.05
CA LEU A 272 -10.43 -15.06 2.77
C LEU A 272 -9.45 -15.49 3.87
N VAL A 273 -9.80 -16.51 4.66
CA VAL A 273 -8.94 -17.00 5.74
C VAL A 273 -7.56 -17.48 5.25
N ASP A 274 -7.51 -18.10 4.07
CA ASP A 274 -6.26 -18.58 3.48
C ASP A 274 -5.44 -17.41 2.93
N VAL A 275 -6.11 -16.42 2.33
CA VAL A 275 -5.47 -15.19 1.87
C VAL A 275 -4.85 -14.42 3.05
N LEU A 276 -5.59 -14.26 4.15
CA LEU A 276 -5.10 -13.61 5.36
C LEU A 276 -3.87 -14.30 5.92
N ALA A 277 -3.85 -15.63 5.96
CA ALA A 277 -2.73 -16.42 6.45
C ALA A 277 -1.50 -16.38 5.53
N ARG A 278 -1.69 -16.32 4.21
CA ARG A 278 -0.59 -16.36 3.23
C ARG A 278 0.06 -15.00 2.96
N THR A 279 -0.54 -13.91 3.43
CA THR A 279 -0.10 -12.53 3.15
C THR A 279 0.62 -11.87 4.34
N LYS A 280 1.00 -12.65 5.35
CA LYS A 280 1.76 -12.21 6.53
C LYS A 280 2.76 -13.30 6.98
N SER A 281 3.76 -12.91 7.78
CA SER A 281 4.51 -13.81 8.67
C SER A 281 4.32 -13.49 10.14
N SER A 282 3.95 -12.25 10.45
CA SER A 282 3.73 -11.77 11.80
C SER A 282 2.41 -12.25 12.36
N HIS A 283 2.30 -12.32 13.68
CA HIS A 283 0.99 -12.30 14.34
C HIS A 283 0.35 -10.94 14.17
N THR A 284 -0.94 -10.90 13.85
CA THR A 284 -1.66 -9.66 13.56
C THR A 284 -3.01 -9.56 14.24
N ILE A 285 -3.51 -8.32 14.31
CA ILE A 285 -4.94 -8.03 14.46
C ILE A 285 -5.48 -7.72 13.06
N ASP A 286 -6.32 -8.58 12.51
CA ASP A 286 -6.95 -8.35 11.22
C ASP A 286 -8.35 -7.76 11.45
N PHE A 287 -8.53 -6.49 11.08
CA PHE A 287 -9.82 -5.82 10.99
C PHE A 287 -10.39 -6.07 9.59
N ILE A 288 -11.28 -7.06 9.50
CA ILE A 288 -11.91 -7.49 8.25
C ILE A 288 -13.19 -6.69 8.07
N VAL A 289 -13.19 -5.81 7.07
CA VAL A 289 -14.27 -4.86 6.80
C VAL A 289 -15.14 -5.41 5.68
N HIS A 290 -16.31 -5.95 6.04
CA HIS A 290 -17.29 -6.45 5.09
C HIS A 290 -18.17 -5.30 4.59
N ILE A 291 -18.04 -4.98 3.29
CA ILE A 291 -18.85 -3.95 2.64
C ILE A 291 -20.19 -4.56 2.25
N LYS A 292 -21.31 -3.93 2.68
CA LYS A 292 -22.67 -4.31 2.28
C LYS A 292 -23.06 -3.68 0.95
#